data_AF-U9UJJ0-F1
#
_entry.id   AF-U9UJJ0-F1
#
_cell.length_a   1.000
_cell.length_b   1.000
_cell.length_c   1.000
_cell.angle_alpha   90.00
_cell.angle_beta   90.00
_cell.angle_gamma   90.00
#
_symmetry.space_group_name_H-M   'P 1'
#
loop_
_entity.id
_entity.type
_entity.pdbx_description
1 polymer ?
#
loop_
_entity_poly.entity_id
_entity_poly.type
_entity_poly.pdbx_seq_one_letter_code
_entity_poly.pdbx_strand_id
1 'polypeptide(L)' 'HEEEYPHLANMAKDYLGVPATSAPSERIFSSAADVITYDRASLAPETVRSVMCLKHWYHSGLLA' A
#
# COMPACT_ATOMS: atom_id res chain seq x y z
N HIS A 1 21.41 -10.99 -13.20
CA HIS A 1 21.71 -12.06 -12.23
C HIS A 1 20.50 -12.94 -11.89
N GLU A 2 19.25 -12.52 -12.15
CA GLU A 2 18.09 -13.39 -11.89
C GLU A 2 18.15 -14.72 -12.67
N GLU A 3 18.53 -14.68 -13.95
CA GLU A 3 18.71 -15.90 -14.76
C GLU A 3 19.94 -16.74 -14.35
N GLU A 4 20.95 -16.11 -13.76
CA GLU A 4 22.20 -16.74 -13.35
C GLU A 4 22.09 -17.42 -11.98
N TYR A 5 21.28 -16.85 -11.08
CA TYR A 5 21.03 -17.37 -9.73
C TYR A 5 19.53 -17.36 -9.39
N PRO A 6 18.70 -18.18 -10.06
CA PRO A 6 17.23 -18.11 -9.94
C PRO A 6 16.76 -18.34 -8.49
N HIS A 7 17.39 -19.27 -7.76
CA HIS A 7 17.04 -19.54 -6.37
C HIS A 7 17.43 -18.39 -5.42
N LEU A 8 18.61 -17.81 -5.61
CA LEU A 8 19.07 -16.68 -4.79
C LEU A 8 18.25 -15.41 -5.08
N ALA A 9 17.89 -15.20 -6.34
CA ALA A 9 17.02 -14.10 -6.75
C ALA A 9 15.63 -14.21 -6.10
N ASN A 10 15.06 -15.41 -6.03
CA ASN A 10 13.79 -15.64 -5.32
C ASN A 10 13.92 -15.32 -3.82
N MET A 11 14.96 -15.83 -3.14
CA MET A 11 15.19 -15.49 -1.73
C MET A 11 15.39 -13.98 -1.54
N ALA A 12 16.14 -13.32 -2.43
CA ALA A 12 16.35 -11.88 -2.34
C ALA A 12 15.03 -11.10 -2.45
N LYS A 13 14.10 -11.52 -3.30
CA LYS A 13 12.76 -10.90 -3.39
C LYS A 13 11.98 -11.08 -2.10
N ASP A 14 12.03 -12.27 -1.50
CA ASP A 14 11.33 -12.57 -0.25
C ASP A 14 11.89 -11.76 0.93
N TYR A 15 13.21 -11.66 1.05
CA TYR A 15 13.86 -11.02 2.20
C TYR A 15 14.06 -9.50 2.04
N LEU A 16 14.35 -9.02 0.82
CA LEU A 16 14.67 -7.62 0.56
C LEU A 16 13.52 -6.84 -0.07
N GLY A 17 12.49 -7.53 -0.57
CA GLY A 17 11.29 -6.89 -1.09
C GLY A 17 10.40 -6.29 0.01
N VAL A 18 10.54 -6.76 1.26
CA VAL A 18 9.82 -6.21 2.41
C VAL A 18 10.46 -4.88 2.81
N PRO A 19 9.68 -3.79 2.95
CA PRO A 19 10.21 -2.52 3.44
C PRO A 19 10.82 -2.68 4.83
N ALA A 20 12.01 -2.10 5.05
CA ALA A 20 12.68 -2.14 6.35
C ALA A 20 11.94 -1.36 7.45
N THR A 21 10.92 -0.56 7.11
CA THR A 21 10.19 0.31 8.03
C THR A 21 8.69 0.32 7.74
N SER A 22 7.89 0.71 8.73
CA SER A 22 6.44 0.94 8.62
C SER A 22 6.08 2.24 7.89
N ALA A 23 7.05 3.08 7.53
CA ALA A 23 6.82 4.41 6.95
C ALA A 23 5.89 4.40 5.70
N PRO A 24 5.95 3.40 4.79
CA PRO A 24 4.99 3.32 3.68
C PRO A 24 3.55 3.11 4.16
N SER A 25 3.34 2.26 5.17
CA SER A 25 2.03 2.01 5.76
C SER A 25 1.52 3.24 6.52
N GLU A 26 2.38 3.89 7.30
CA GLU A 26 2.06 5.12 8.03
C GLU A 26 1.67 6.26 7.09
N ARG A 27 2.31 6.37 5.92
CA ARG A 27 1.93 7.35 4.90
C ARG A 27 0.50 7.13 4.40
N ILE A 28 0.11 5.88 4.14
CA ILE A 28 -1.25 5.53 3.73
C ILE A 28 -2.24 5.89 4.85
N PHE A 29 -1.93 5.53 6.10
CA PHE A 29 -2.78 5.88 7.25
C PHE A 29 -2.86 7.37 7.54
N SER A 30 -1.77 8.12 7.35
CA SER A 30 -1.79 9.58 7.50
C SER A 30 -2.67 10.22 6.44
N SER A 31 -2.63 9.72 5.19
CA SER A 31 -3.55 10.17 4.14
C SER A 31 -5.00 9.76 4.40
N ALA A 32 -5.24 8.88 5.38
CA ALA A 32 -6.58 8.47 5.74
C ALA A 32 -7.37 9.59 6.42
N ALA A 33 -6.69 10.49 7.11
CA ALA A 33 -7.28 11.67 7.71
C ALA A 33 -7.98 12.57 6.67
N ASP A 34 -7.53 12.59 5.42
CA ASP A 34 -8.18 13.36 4.34
C ASP A 34 -9.56 12.79 3.94
N VAL A 35 -9.73 11.47 4.06
CA VAL A 35 -11.00 10.78 3.74
C VAL A 35 -11.93 10.77 4.96
N ILE A 36 -11.34 10.64 6.16
CA ILE A 36 -12.03 10.70 7.45
C ILE A 36 -11.95 12.14 7.97
N THR A 37 -12.41 13.10 7.16
CA THR A 37 -12.59 14.49 7.60
C THR A 37 -13.85 14.63 8.45
N TYR A 38 -13.95 15.67 9.26
CA TYR A 38 -15.09 15.92 10.17
C TYR A 38 -16.46 15.82 9.46
N ASP A 39 -16.53 16.25 8.20
CA ASP A 39 -17.74 16.21 7.37
C ASP A 39 -18.09 14.82 6.81
N ARG A 40 -17.14 13.88 6.83
CA ARG A 40 -17.31 12.48 6.36
C ARG A 40 -17.04 11.45 7.45
N ALA A 41 -17.06 11.85 8.72
CA ALA A 41 -16.84 10.97 9.87
C ALA A 41 -17.92 9.88 10.06
N SER A 42 -19.01 9.90 9.28
CA SER A 42 -20.08 8.88 9.28
C SER A 42 -19.83 7.71 8.30
N LEU A 43 -18.69 7.65 7.63
CA LEU A 43 -18.39 6.52 6.72
C LEU A 43 -18.18 5.23 7.51
N ALA A 44 -18.75 4.13 7.02
CA ALA A 44 -18.48 2.82 7.56
C ALA A 44 -16.99 2.47 7.38
N PRO A 45 -16.36 1.73 8.32
CA PRO A 45 -14.96 1.33 8.22
C PRO A 45 -14.61 0.62 6.90
N GLU A 46 -15.54 -0.15 6.36
CA GLU A 46 -15.43 -0.88 5.09
C GLU A 46 -15.36 0.07 3.90
N THR A 47 -16.15 1.15 3.94
CA THR A 47 -16.15 2.20 2.91
C THR A 47 -14.84 2.97 2.94
N VAL A 48 -14.35 3.33 4.13
CA VAL A 48 -13.04 4.00 4.28
C VAL A 48 -11.93 3.13 3.69
N ARG A 49 -11.90 1.83 4.04
CA ARG A 49 -10.92 0.87 3.50
C ARG A 49 -10.97 0.81 1.97
N SER A 50 -12.17 0.69 1.40
CA SER A 50 -12.36 0.60 -0.04
C SER A 50 -11.84 1.85 -0.76
N VAL A 51 -12.13 3.03 -0.21
CA VAL A 51 -11.65 4.32 -0.76
C VAL A 51 -10.13 4.43 -0.67
N MET A 52 -9.51 4.02 0.46
CA MET A 52 -8.05 4.00 0.60
C MET A 52 -7.39 3.12 -0.46
N CYS A 53 -7.88 1.89 -0.62
CA CYS A 53 -7.37 0.94 -1.60
C CYS A 53 -7.52 1.49 -3.02
N LEU A 54 -8.70 2.01 -3.36
CA LEU A 54 -8.97 2.56 -4.68
C LEU A 54 -8.06 3.74 -5.01
N LYS A 55 -7.90 4.69 -4.08
CA LYS A 55 -6.99 5.83 -4.23
C LYS A 55 -5.55 5.37 -4.43
N HIS A 56 -5.08 4.42 -3.62
CA HIS A 56 -3.73 3.89 -3.72
C HIS A 56 -3.50 3.17 -5.07
N TRP A 57 -4.40 2.29 -5.47
CA TRP A 57 -4.30 1.52 -6.72
C TRP A 57 -4.34 2.40 -7.97
N TYR A 58 -5.15 3.46 -7.96
CA TYR A 58 -5.17 4.44 -9.03
C TYR A 58 -3.83 5.16 -9.16
N HIS A 59 -3.25 5.63 -8.05
CA HIS A 59 -1.94 6.30 -8.06
C HIS A 59 -0.77 5.36 -8.39
N SER A 60 -0.87 4.07 -8.06
CA SER A 60 0.14 3.07 -8.40
C SER A 60 0.00 2.52 -9.82
N GLY A 61 -0.99 2.99 -10.61
CA GLY A 61 -1.23 2.49 -11.97
C GLY A 61 -1.74 1.05 -12.05
N LEU A 62 -2.30 0.53 -10.95
CA LEU A 62 -2.89 -0.81 -10.86
C LEU A 62 -4.31 -0.84 -11.42
N LEU A 63 -4.97 0.31 -11.51
CA LEU A 63 -6.25 0.51 -12.19
C LEU A 63 -6.02 1.44 -13.38
N ALA A 64 -6.31 0.94 -14.58
CA ALA A 64 -6.31 1.68 -15.85
C ALA A 64 -7.75 1.88 -16.33
#